data_AF-A0A2W2BF17-F1
#
_entry.id   AF-A0A2W2BF17-F1
#
_cell.length_a   1.000
_cell.length_b   1.000
_cell.length_c   1.000
_cell.angle_alpha   90.00
_cell.angle_beta   90.00
_cell.angle_gamma   90.00
#
_symmetry.space_group_name_H-M   'P 1'
#
loop_
_entity.id
_entity.type
_entity.pdbx_description
1 polymer ?
#
loop_
_entity_poly.entity_id
_entity_poly.type
_entity_poly.pdbx_seq_one_letter_code
_entity_poly.pdbx_strand_id
1 'polypeptide(L)'
;MPKKAPIEKDVSAEEKIKEAARKLFTTKGYAATKTRDIAQEAGINLALLNYYFRSKEKLFHIIRAESLHKIGLEIVRIIYETDTSLEEKIKKLVAYYTETLMKEPDLPLFVLTEIRNNPEQLVDTIGIRDKVMNSVLMQQIMQGVMSGKLRPIHPVHFIINTISLTVFPFVAGPMLKLVANLNDDSFAALTTERKELVPEWIMMIMSQPEKK
;
A
#
# COMPACT_ATOMS: atom_id res chain seq x y z
N MET A 1 -7.84 50.86 10.16
CA MET A 1 -8.02 49.46 10.59
C MET A 1 -6.80 48.65 10.14
N PRO A 2 -6.01 48.04 11.04
CA PRO A 2 -4.93 47.17 10.61
C PRO A 2 -5.51 45.85 10.10
N LYS A 3 -5.09 45.44 8.89
CA LYS A 3 -5.41 44.14 8.27
C LYS A 3 -4.90 43.02 9.16
N LYS A 4 -5.78 42.11 9.59
CA LYS A 4 -5.42 40.83 10.21
C LYS A 4 -4.50 40.07 9.25
N ALA A 5 -3.28 39.76 9.70
CA ALA A 5 -2.38 38.85 9.02
C ALA A 5 -3.03 37.45 8.86
N PRO A 6 -2.67 36.68 7.82
CA PRO A 6 -3.21 35.34 7.62
C PRO A 6 -2.81 34.45 8.79
N ILE A 7 -3.77 33.74 9.37
CA ILE A 7 -3.52 32.73 10.40
C ILE A 7 -2.82 31.56 9.69
N GLU A 8 -1.51 31.44 9.83
CA GLU A 8 -0.79 30.20 9.49
C GLU A 8 -1.46 29.05 10.26
N LYS A 9 -1.87 27.99 9.54
CA LYS A 9 -2.40 26.77 10.17
C LYS A 9 -1.27 26.10 10.95
N ASP A 10 -1.15 26.43 12.22
CA ASP A 10 -0.21 25.77 13.13
C ASP A 10 -0.58 24.27 13.19
N VAL A 11 0.35 23.41 12.77
CA VAL A 11 0.15 21.95 12.75
C VAL A 11 -0.08 21.49 14.18
N SER A 12 -1.14 20.70 14.41
CA SER A 12 -1.51 20.25 15.77
C SER A 12 -0.36 19.47 16.41
N ALA A 13 -0.27 19.49 17.74
CA ALA A 13 0.75 18.72 18.47
C ALA A 13 0.67 17.21 18.14
N GLU A 14 -0.54 16.70 17.92
CA GLU A 14 -0.78 15.33 17.46
C GLU A 14 -0.11 15.04 16.11
N GLU A 15 -0.30 15.91 15.12
CA GLU A 15 0.34 15.75 13.80
C GLU A 15 1.86 15.89 13.87
N LYS A 16 2.38 16.84 14.67
CA LYS A 16 3.83 16.97 14.91
C LYS A 16 4.43 15.69 15.48
N ILE A 17 3.75 15.03 16.43
CA ILE A 17 4.16 13.73 16.97
C ILE A 17 4.14 12.64 15.89
N LYS A 18 3.07 12.55 15.11
CA LYS A 18 2.94 11.52 14.06
C LYS A 18 4.00 11.67 12.99
N GLU A 19 4.31 12.89 12.57
CA GLU A 19 5.35 13.19 11.58
C GLU A 19 6.75 12.81 12.09
N ALA A 20 7.09 13.23 13.32
CA ALA A 20 8.34 12.87 13.96
C ALA A 20 8.50 11.34 14.11
N ALA A 21 7.44 10.67 14.54
CA ALA A 21 7.44 9.22 14.69
C ALA A 21 7.56 8.50 13.34
N ARG A 22 6.84 8.94 12.29
CA ARG A 22 7.00 8.40 10.92
C ARG A 22 8.47 8.48 10.49
N LYS A 23 9.08 9.66 10.61
CA LYS A 23 10.47 9.89 10.23
C LYS A 23 11.43 8.97 10.98
N LEU A 24 11.29 8.86 12.30
CA LEU A 24 12.17 8.03 13.12
C LEU A 24 11.96 6.54 12.89
N PHE A 25 10.71 6.08 12.76
CA PHE A 25 10.41 4.68 12.44
C PHE A 25 10.98 4.26 11.09
N THR A 26 10.91 5.12 10.07
CA THR A 26 11.47 4.82 8.74
C THR A 26 13.00 4.85 8.75
N THR A 27 13.63 5.76 9.49
CA THR A 27 15.10 5.95 9.43
C THR A 27 15.87 5.07 10.41
N LYS A 28 15.33 4.80 11.60
CA LYS A 28 15.99 4.02 12.66
C LYS A 28 15.35 2.65 12.88
N GLY A 29 14.15 2.43 12.35
CA GLY A 29 13.33 1.27 12.67
C GLY A 29 12.53 1.44 13.96
N TYR A 30 11.43 0.68 14.07
CA TYR A 30 10.55 0.69 15.24
C TYR A 30 11.26 0.31 16.54
N ALA A 31 12.09 -0.75 16.52
CA ALA A 31 12.75 -1.27 17.72
C ALA A 31 13.75 -0.26 18.31
N ALA A 32 14.55 0.40 17.48
CA ALA A 32 15.59 1.33 17.92
C ALA A 32 15.06 2.71 18.33
N THR A 33 13.84 3.07 17.91
CA THR A 33 13.24 4.38 18.22
C THR A 33 12.68 4.41 19.65
N LYS A 34 13.08 5.41 20.45
CA LYS A 34 12.53 5.65 21.80
C LYS A 34 11.50 6.78 21.78
N THR A 35 10.54 6.74 22.70
CA THR A 35 9.51 7.81 22.82
C THR A 35 10.10 9.18 23.13
N ARG A 36 11.25 9.22 23.84
CA ARG A 36 12.00 10.46 24.07
C ARG A 36 12.55 11.07 22.78
N ASP A 37 13.06 10.23 21.87
CA ASP A 37 13.58 10.68 20.57
C ASP A 37 12.45 11.29 19.74
N ILE A 38 11.26 10.67 19.78
CA ILE A 38 10.06 11.19 19.09
C ILE A 38 9.63 12.53 19.67
N ALA A 39 9.58 12.66 20.99
CA ALA A 39 9.20 13.92 21.64
C ALA A 39 10.19 15.05 21.28
N GLN A 40 11.49 14.75 21.30
CA GLN A 40 12.54 15.69 20.92
C GLN A 40 12.43 16.12 19.45
N GLU A 41 12.26 15.17 18.53
CA GLU A 41 12.09 15.43 17.09
C GLU A 41 10.83 16.26 16.80
N ALA A 42 9.74 16.00 17.52
CA ALA A 42 8.48 16.75 17.40
C ALA A 42 8.52 18.13 18.09
N GLY A 43 9.59 18.47 18.82
CA GLY A 43 9.69 19.71 19.58
C GLY A 43 8.69 19.81 20.75
N ILE A 44 8.28 18.67 21.32
CA ILE A 44 7.32 18.62 22.42
C ILE A 44 7.89 17.90 23.65
N ASN A 45 7.26 18.08 24.81
CA ASN A 45 7.64 17.31 26.00
C ASN A 45 7.06 15.87 25.95
N LEU A 46 7.72 14.95 26.65
CA LEU A 46 7.33 13.53 26.70
C LEU A 46 5.94 13.31 27.33
N ALA A 47 5.54 14.16 28.28
CA ALA A 47 4.23 14.05 28.92
C ALA A 47 3.08 14.30 27.93
N LEU A 48 3.25 15.26 27.02
CA LEU A 48 2.29 15.56 25.96
C LEU A 48 2.20 14.42 24.94
N LEU A 49 3.34 13.81 24.56
CA LEU A 49 3.34 12.62 23.71
C LEU A 49 2.53 11.48 24.37
N ASN A 50 2.81 11.20 25.64
CA ASN A 50 2.12 10.16 26.41
C ASN A 50 0.63 10.46 26.59
N TYR A 51 0.24 11.74 26.70
CA TYR A 51 -1.16 12.15 26.76
C TYR A 51 -1.92 11.75 25.48
N TYR A 52 -1.37 12.05 24.29
CA TYR A 52 -2.00 11.73 23.01
C TYR A 52 -2.02 10.22 22.71
N PHE A 53 -0.86 9.56 22.82
CA PHE A 53 -0.70 8.22 22.23
C PHE A 53 -0.57 7.08 23.22
N ARG A 54 -0.34 7.35 24.51
CA ARG A 54 -0.20 6.37 25.60
C ARG A 54 1.00 5.41 25.49
N SER A 55 1.28 4.84 24.31
CA SER A 55 2.40 3.93 24.06
C SER A 55 3.01 4.12 22.66
N LYS A 56 4.29 3.71 22.51
CA LYS A 56 4.99 3.70 21.22
C LYS A 56 4.30 2.79 20.20
N GLU A 57 3.82 1.64 20.68
CA GLU A 57 3.10 0.66 19.89
C GLU A 57 1.81 1.24 19.31
N LYS A 58 0.98 1.87 20.15
CA LYS A 58 -0.27 2.50 19.69
C LYS A 58 0.00 3.60 18.65
N LEU A 59 1.02 4.44 18.86
CA LEU A 59 1.45 5.44 17.89
C LEU A 59 1.89 4.80 16.56
N PHE A 60 2.66 3.72 16.62
CA PHE A 60 3.09 2.98 15.43
C PHE A 60 1.92 2.40 14.66
N HIS A 61 0.97 1.74 15.33
CA HIS A 61 -0.24 1.20 14.68
C HIS A 61 -1.08 2.30 14.03
N ILE A 62 -1.28 3.44 14.69
CA ILE A 62 -2.02 4.57 14.12
C ILE A 62 -1.34 5.05 12.83
N ILE A 63 -0.03 5.27 12.87
CA ILE A 63 0.75 5.72 11.71
C ILE A 63 0.66 4.73 10.56
N ARG A 64 0.79 3.43 10.83
CA ARG A 64 0.71 2.40 9.80
C ARG A 64 -0.71 2.27 9.23
N ALA A 65 -1.74 2.38 10.05
CA ALA A 65 -3.12 2.42 9.60
C ALA A 65 -3.41 3.62 8.68
N GLU A 66 -2.83 4.79 8.98
CA GLU A 66 -2.91 5.96 8.09
C GLU A 66 -2.19 5.74 6.75
N SER A 67 -1.02 5.09 6.74
CA SER A 67 -0.35 4.69 5.50
C SER A 67 -1.23 3.74 4.67
N LEU A 68 -1.83 2.73 5.30
CA LEU A 68 -2.75 1.81 4.63
C LEU A 68 -4.00 2.51 4.09
N HIS A 69 -4.53 3.48 4.83
CA HIS A 69 -5.67 4.27 4.37
C HIS A 69 -5.32 5.04 3.09
N LYS A 70 -4.16 5.71 3.04
CA LYS A 70 -3.68 6.42 1.83
C LYS A 70 -3.51 5.48 0.64
N ILE A 71 -2.97 4.29 0.88
CA ILE A 71 -2.83 3.24 -0.14
C ILE A 71 -4.20 2.82 -0.68
N GLY A 72 -5.15 2.57 0.23
CA GLY A 72 -6.52 2.23 -0.12
C GLY A 72 -7.19 3.31 -0.98
N LEU A 73 -6.99 4.60 -0.65
CA LEU A 73 -7.56 5.71 -1.42
C LEU A 73 -7.03 5.76 -2.86
N GLU A 74 -5.72 5.59 -3.06
CA GLU A 74 -5.14 5.63 -4.41
C GLU A 74 -5.54 4.39 -5.24
N ILE A 75 -5.62 3.22 -4.61
CA ILE A 75 -6.17 2.02 -5.27
C ILE A 75 -7.61 2.28 -5.70
N VAL A 76 -8.46 2.81 -4.81
CA VAL A 76 -9.85 3.14 -5.11
C VAL A 76 -9.93 4.13 -6.28
N ARG A 77 -9.06 5.15 -6.31
CA ARG A 77 -8.98 6.06 -7.45
C ARG A 77 -8.69 5.30 -8.74
N ILE A 78 -7.62 4.51 -8.80
CA ILE A 78 -7.20 3.77 -10.01
C ILE A 78 -8.31 2.83 -10.52
N ILE A 79 -8.95 2.06 -9.62
CA ILE A 79 -9.97 1.09 -10.03
C ILE A 79 -11.27 1.74 -10.52
N TYR A 80 -11.52 3.01 -10.17
CA TYR A 80 -12.69 3.78 -10.62
C TYR A 80 -12.44 4.71 -11.83
N GLU A 81 -11.20 4.88 -12.30
CA GLU A 81 -10.91 5.68 -13.51
C GLU A 81 -11.68 5.17 -14.74
N THR A 82 -12.47 6.01 -15.39
CA THR A 82 -13.35 5.59 -16.51
C THR A 82 -12.66 5.65 -17.88
N ASP A 83 -11.59 6.42 -18.00
CA ASP A 83 -10.83 6.72 -19.21
C ASP A 83 -9.60 5.81 -19.41
N THR A 84 -9.58 4.65 -18.74
CA THR A 84 -8.48 3.69 -18.81
C THR A 84 -8.96 2.30 -19.22
N SER A 85 -8.14 1.58 -19.99
CA SER A 85 -8.39 0.17 -20.28
C SER A 85 -8.09 -0.70 -19.05
N LEU A 86 -8.55 -1.96 -19.07
CA LEU A 86 -8.22 -2.95 -18.03
C LEU A 86 -6.71 -3.11 -17.87
N GLU A 87 -5.98 -3.22 -18.99
CA GLU A 87 -4.52 -3.36 -19.00
C GLU A 87 -3.84 -2.14 -18.37
N GLU A 88 -4.26 -0.93 -18.72
CA GLU A 88 -3.71 0.30 -18.16
C GLU A 88 -3.97 0.42 -16.65
N LYS A 89 -5.15 -0.01 -16.18
CA LYS A 89 -5.42 -0.10 -14.73
C LYS A 89 -4.49 -1.08 -14.04
N ILE A 90 -4.23 -2.24 -14.64
CA ILE A 90 -3.30 -3.24 -14.07
C ILE A 90 -1.90 -2.65 -13.98
N LYS A 91 -1.41 -2.01 -15.05
CA LYS A 91 -0.11 -1.30 -15.05
C LYS A 91 -0.03 -0.28 -13.92
N LYS A 92 -1.05 0.59 -13.79
CA LYS A 92 -1.10 1.59 -12.72
C LYS A 92 -1.10 0.96 -11.32
N LEU A 93 -1.89 -0.11 -11.10
CA LEU A 93 -1.94 -0.81 -9.81
C LEU A 93 -0.58 -1.43 -9.46
N VAL A 94 0.03 -2.16 -10.39
CA VAL A 94 1.33 -2.81 -10.17
C VAL A 94 2.42 -1.77 -9.91
N ALA A 95 2.47 -0.70 -10.71
CA ALA A 95 3.44 0.37 -10.52
C ALA A 95 3.28 1.05 -9.16
N TYR A 96 2.05 1.41 -8.80
CA TYR A 96 1.74 2.06 -7.53
C TYR A 96 2.13 1.19 -6.32
N TYR A 97 1.75 -0.10 -6.34
CA TYR A 97 2.11 -1.03 -5.28
C TYR A 97 3.63 -1.21 -5.21
N THR A 98 4.30 -1.46 -6.33
CA THR A 98 5.76 -1.68 -6.36
C THR A 98 6.51 -0.48 -5.77
N GLU A 99 6.15 0.74 -6.19
CA GLU A 99 6.79 1.96 -5.67
C GLU A 99 6.51 2.18 -4.18
N THR A 100 5.30 1.85 -3.72
CA THR A 100 4.95 1.93 -2.31
C THR A 100 5.76 0.93 -1.49
N LEU A 101 5.88 -0.32 -1.96
CA LEU A 101 6.60 -1.37 -1.25
C LEU A 101 8.12 -1.18 -1.28
N MET A 102 8.68 -0.54 -2.30
CA MET A 102 10.07 -0.11 -2.30
C MET A 102 10.34 0.98 -1.25
N LYS A 103 9.37 1.89 -1.02
CA LYS A 103 9.48 2.96 -0.01
C LYS A 103 9.18 2.45 1.41
N GLU A 104 8.32 1.45 1.54
CA GLU A 104 7.94 0.85 2.83
C GLU A 104 8.09 -0.70 2.82
N PRO A 105 9.32 -1.25 2.86
CA PRO A 105 9.55 -2.70 2.74
C PRO A 105 8.91 -3.57 3.82
N ASP A 106 8.67 -3.01 5.02
CA ASP A 106 8.03 -3.72 6.14
C ASP A 106 6.51 -3.76 6.05
N LEU A 107 5.91 -2.92 5.18
CA LEU A 107 4.46 -2.77 5.10
C LEU A 107 3.73 -4.10 4.78
N PRO A 108 4.20 -4.95 3.84
CA PRO A 108 3.55 -6.23 3.57
C PRO A 108 3.43 -7.14 4.79
N LEU A 109 4.49 -7.21 5.61
CA LEU A 109 4.51 -8.05 6.81
C LEU A 109 3.58 -7.50 7.89
N PHE A 110 3.52 -6.18 8.04
CA PHE A 110 2.55 -5.52 8.89
C PHE A 110 1.12 -5.88 8.47
N VAL A 111 0.78 -5.71 7.19
CA VAL A 111 -0.55 -6.03 6.65
C VAL A 111 -0.91 -7.50 6.85
N LEU A 112 0.01 -8.42 6.55
CA LEU A 112 -0.23 -9.86 6.76
C LEU A 112 -0.49 -10.20 8.23
N THR A 113 0.21 -9.54 9.15
CA THR A 113 -0.01 -9.71 10.59
C THR A 113 -1.39 -9.19 10.99
N GLU A 114 -1.79 -8.02 10.50
CA GLU A 114 -3.13 -7.45 10.75
C GLU A 114 -4.24 -8.30 10.15
N ILE A 115 -4.06 -8.85 8.93
CA ILE A 115 -5.02 -9.79 8.32
C ILE A 115 -5.20 -11.02 9.20
N ARG A 116 -4.10 -11.59 9.74
CA ARG A 116 -4.16 -12.79 10.57
C ARG A 116 -4.83 -12.53 11.91
N ASN A 117 -4.60 -11.35 12.49
CA ASN A 117 -5.09 -11.02 13.83
C ASN A 117 -6.53 -10.47 13.80
N ASN A 118 -6.88 -9.63 12.81
CA ASN A 118 -8.16 -8.91 12.72
C ASN A 118 -8.66 -8.82 11.25
N PRO A 119 -9.01 -9.94 10.59
CA PRO A 119 -9.36 -9.93 9.17
C PRO A 119 -10.58 -9.07 8.83
N GLU A 120 -11.63 -9.09 9.67
CA GLU A 120 -12.86 -8.29 9.46
C GLU A 120 -12.57 -6.79 9.54
N GLN A 121 -11.78 -6.38 10.54
CA GLN A 121 -11.44 -4.98 10.74
C GLN A 121 -10.72 -4.40 9.52
N LEU A 122 -9.81 -5.14 8.88
CA LEU A 122 -9.10 -4.63 7.70
C LEU A 122 -10.04 -4.46 6.49
N VAL A 123 -11.01 -5.34 6.32
CA VAL A 123 -12.01 -5.26 5.23
C VAL A 123 -12.97 -4.08 5.47
N ASP A 124 -13.38 -3.88 6.72
CA ASP A 124 -14.39 -2.88 7.11
C ASP A 124 -13.82 -1.48 7.29
N THR A 125 -12.54 -1.33 7.64
CA THR A 125 -11.90 -0.01 7.90
C THR A 125 -12.01 0.95 6.71
N ILE A 126 -12.27 0.46 5.49
CA ILE A 126 -12.36 1.27 4.27
C ILE A 126 -13.60 0.90 3.41
N GLY A 127 -14.40 -0.09 3.81
CA GLY A 127 -15.46 -0.65 2.95
C GLY A 127 -14.88 -1.18 1.62
N ILE A 128 -13.67 -1.76 1.68
CA ILE A 128 -12.90 -2.15 0.48
C ILE A 128 -13.68 -3.13 -0.37
N ARG A 129 -14.41 -4.06 0.26
CA ARG A 129 -15.22 -5.06 -0.44
C ARG A 129 -16.17 -4.39 -1.43
N ASP A 130 -17.01 -3.48 -0.96
CA ASP A 130 -18.02 -2.84 -1.81
C ASP A 130 -17.38 -1.95 -2.87
N LYS A 131 -16.30 -1.24 -2.53
CA LYS A 131 -15.57 -0.40 -3.48
C LYS A 131 -14.92 -1.23 -4.60
N VAL A 132 -14.32 -2.38 -4.27
CA VAL A 132 -13.69 -3.25 -5.27
C VAL A 132 -14.74 -3.92 -6.13
N MET A 133 -15.76 -4.52 -5.54
CA MET A 133 -16.77 -5.27 -6.29
C MET A 133 -17.65 -4.38 -7.18
N ASN A 134 -17.86 -3.11 -6.80
CA ASN A 134 -18.63 -2.13 -7.59
C ASN A 134 -17.75 -1.21 -8.45
N SER A 135 -16.46 -1.52 -8.63
CA SER A 135 -15.52 -0.68 -9.38
C SER A 135 -15.66 -0.82 -10.91
N VAL A 136 -15.15 0.19 -11.63
CA VAL A 136 -15.02 0.15 -13.10
C VAL A 136 -14.09 -0.99 -13.54
N LEU A 137 -13.03 -1.26 -12.77
CA LEU A 137 -12.15 -2.42 -13.00
C LEU A 137 -12.96 -3.73 -13.04
N MET A 138 -13.83 -3.94 -12.05
CA MET A 138 -14.67 -5.15 -12.01
C MET A 138 -15.67 -5.22 -13.16
N GLN A 139 -16.25 -4.09 -13.54
CA GLN A 139 -17.12 -4.02 -14.72
C GLN A 139 -16.36 -4.40 -16.01
N GLN A 140 -15.13 -3.91 -16.19
CA GLN A 140 -14.30 -4.26 -17.35
C GLN A 140 -13.94 -5.74 -17.39
N ILE A 141 -13.63 -6.36 -16.25
CA ILE A 141 -13.38 -7.80 -16.17
C ILE A 141 -14.63 -8.58 -16.57
N MET A 142 -15.80 -8.24 -16.00
CA MET A 142 -17.05 -8.93 -16.32
C MET A 142 -17.43 -8.77 -17.81
N GLN A 143 -17.30 -7.57 -18.37
CA GLN A 143 -17.53 -7.33 -19.79
C GLN A 143 -16.54 -8.09 -20.69
N GLY A 144 -15.27 -8.16 -20.29
CA GLY A 144 -14.25 -8.94 -21.00
C GLY A 144 -14.57 -10.43 -21.02
N VAL A 145 -15.11 -10.98 -19.92
CA VAL A 145 -15.60 -12.36 -19.86
C VAL A 145 -16.82 -12.56 -20.75
N MET A 146 -17.82 -11.67 -20.65
CA MET A 146 -19.05 -11.76 -21.44
C MET A 146 -18.81 -11.65 -22.95
N SER A 147 -17.86 -10.80 -23.37
CA SER A 147 -17.47 -10.63 -24.78
C SER A 147 -16.55 -11.73 -25.30
N GLY A 148 -16.10 -12.65 -24.44
CA GLY A 148 -15.17 -13.72 -24.81
C GLY A 148 -13.73 -13.27 -25.03
N LYS A 149 -13.38 -12.00 -24.74
CA LYS A 149 -11.99 -11.52 -24.72
C LYS A 149 -11.18 -12.12 -23.57
N LEU A 150 -11.82 -12.31 -22.43
CA LEU A 150 -11.21 -12.90 -21.23
C LEU A 150 -11.77 -14.31 -20.98
N ARG A 151 -10.97 -15.15 -20.32
CA ARG A 151 -11.37 -16.48 -19.88
C ARG A 151 -12.52 -16.39 -18.86
N PRO A 152 -13.46 -17.35 -18.85
CA PRO A 152 -14.53 -17.42 -17.86
C PRO A 152 -13.98 -17.92 -16.51
N ILE A 153 -13.20 -17.09 -15.84
CA ILE A 153 -12.65 -17.34 -14.51
C ILE A 153 -13.31 -16.44 -13.48
N HIS A 154 -13.40 -16.93 -12.24
CA HIS A 154 -13.91 -16.11 -11.14
C HIS A 154 -13.02 -14.87 -10.94
N PRO A 155 -13.56 -13.64 -10.92
CA PRO A 155 -12.74 -12.43 -10.90
C PRO A 155 -11.78 -12.28 -9.71
N VAL A 156 -12.08 -12.93 -8.59
CA VAL A 156 -11.18 -12.94 -7.43
C VAL A 156 -9.82 -13.58 -7.75
N HIS A 157 -9.72 -14.50 -8.72
CA HIS A 157 -8.42 -15.02 -9.15
C HIS A 157 -7.52 -13.92 -9.71
N PHE A 158 -8.10 -12.94 -10.42
CA PHE A 158 -7.33 -11.79 -10.90
C PHE A 158 -6.79 -10.95 -9.73
N ILE A 159 -7.61 -10.71 -8.71
CA ILE A 159 -7.20 -9.96 -7.51
C ILE A 159 -6.06 -10.70 -6.80
N ILE A 160 -6.22 -12.01 -6.56
CA ILE A 160 -5.21 -12.85 -5.90
C ILE A 160 -3.91 -12.84 -6.70
N ASN A 161 -3.96 -13.04 -8.02
CA ASN A 161 -2.76 -13.09 -8.86
C ASN A 161 -2.04 -11.73 -8.90
N THR A 162 -2.79 -10.63 -9.03
CA THR A 162 -2.22 -9.28 -9.05
C THR A 162 -1.52 -8.96 -7.74
N ILE A 163 -2.18 -9.23 -6.60
CA ILE A 163 -1.59 -9.03 -5.27
C ILE A 163 -0.39 -9.95 -5.08
N SER A 164 -0.50 -11.23 -5.41
CA SER A 164 0.58 -12.21 -5.20
C SER A 164 1.82 -11.86 -6.01
N LEU A 165 1.68 -11.60 -7.31
CA LEU A 165 2.82 -11.30 -8.19
C LEU A 165 3.52 -9.98 -7.84
N THR A 166 2.80 -9.05 -7.20
CA THR A 166 3.33 -7.73 -6.84
C THR A 166 3.90 -7.71 -5.42
N VAL A 167 3.20 -8.29 -4.44
CA VAL A 167 3.52 -8.19 -3.00
C VAL A 167 4.50 -9.29 -2.56
N PHE A 168 4.35 -10.51 -3.07
CA PHE A 168 5.16 -11.66 -2.62
C PHE A 168 6.68 -11.45 -2.76
N PRO A 169 7.21 -10.83 -3.83
CA PRO A 169 8.65 -10.57 -3.93
C PRO A 169 9.20 -9.79 -2.73
N PHE A 170 8.44 -8.84 -2.18
CA PHE A 170 8.85 -8.05 -1.01
C PHE A 170 8.76 -8.87 0.28
N VAL A 171 7.72 -9.67 0.45
CA VAL A 171 7.56 -10.58 1.61
C VAL A 171 8.70 -11.61 1.63
N ALA A 172 8.99 -12.23 0.49
CA ALA A 172 10.04 -13.22 0.33
C ALA A 172 11.42 -12.59 0.07
N GLY A 173 11.54 -11.26 0.09
CA GLY A 173 12.73 -10.51 -0.34
C GLY A 173 14.03 -10.98 0.31
N PRO A 174 14.11 -11.14 1.64
CA PRO A 174 15.32 -11.66 2.29
C PRO A 174 15.75 -13.03 1.76
N MET A 175 14.79 -13.93 1.54
CA MET A 175 15.06 -15.27 0.99
C MET A 175 15.47 -15.20 -0.48
N LEU A 176 14.76 -14.42 -1.31
CA LEU A 176 15.06 -14.28 -2.74
C LEU A 176 16.47 -13.68 -2.95
N LYS A 177 16.86 -12.69 -2.14
CA LYS A 177 18.21 -12.12 -2.16
C LYS A 177 19.28 -13.17 -1.87
N LEU A 178 19.05 -14.05 -0.88
CA LEU A 178 19.97 -15.14 -0.57
C LEU A 178 20.05 -16.18 -1.71
N VAL A 179 18.90 -16.65 -2.19
CA VAL A 179 18.82 -17.71 -3.21
C VAL A 179 19.42 -17.26 -4.55
N ALA A 180 19.17 -16.01 -4.95
CA ALA A 180 19.64 -15.46 -6.22
C ALA A 180 20.94 -14.65 -6.10
N ASN A 181 21.57 -14.63 -4.92
CA ASN A 181 22.78 -13.85 -4.62
C ASN A 181 22.66 -12.36 -5.03
N LEU A 182 21.54 -11.73 -4.67
CA LEU A 182 21.24 -10.33 -4.97
C LEU A 182 21.57 -9.43 -3.77
N ASN A 183 22.16 -8.27 -4.05
CA ASN A 183 22.22 -7.15 -3.11
C ASN A 183 20.94 -6.30 -3.21
N ASP A 184 20.84 -5.25 -2.39
CA ASP A 184 19.64 -4.40 -2.36
C ASP A 184 19.38 -3.68 -3.70
N ASP A 185 20.43 -3.21 -4.38
CA ASP A 185 20.31 -2.51 -5.68
C ASP A 185 19.83 -3.42 -6.79
N SER A 186 20.40 -4.63 -6.90
CA SER A 186 20.00 -5.62 -7.90
C SER A 186 18.60 -6.17 -7.62
N PHE A 187 18.23 -6.33 -6.35
CA PHE A 187 16.87 -6.66 -5.96
C PHE A 187 15.88 -5.52 -6.33
N ALA A 188 16.24 -4.26 -6.08
CA ALA A 188 15.45 -3.12 -6.48
C ALA A 188 15.25 -3.04 -8.00
N ALA A 189 16.31 -3.28 -8.79
CA ALA A 189 16.25 -3.36 -10.24
C ALA A 189 15.30 -4.48 -10.71
N LEU A 190 15.42 -5.68 -10.14
CA LEU A 190 14.52 -6.80 -10.42
C LEU A 190 13.06 -6.44 -10.12
N THR A 191 12.77 -5.86 -8.96
CA THR A 191 11.40 -5.44 -8.62
C THR A 191 10.88 -4.31 -9.51
N THR A 192 11.76 -3.45 -10.02
CA THR A 192 11.41 -2.38 -10.96
C THR A 192 11.01 -2.95 -12.32
N GLU A 193 11.76 -3.92 -12.85
CA GLU A 193 11.45 -4.62 -14.10
C GLU A 193 10.07 -5.28 -14.06
N ARG A 194 9.69 -5.82 -12.89
CA ARG A 194 8.38 -6.44 -12.68
C ARG A 194 7.20 -5.49 -12.88
N LYS A 195 7.39 -4.17 -12.85
CA LYS A 195 6.33 -3.20 -13.16
C LYS A 195 5.79 -3.34 -14.59
N GLU A 196 6.65 -3.75 -15.53
CA GLU A 196 6.27 -4.01 -16.92
C GLU A 196 5.82 -5.46 -17.11
N LEU A 197 6.56 -6.41 -16.54
CA LEU A 197 6.32 -7.84 -16.76
C LEU A 197 5.05 -8.37 -16.08
N VAL A 198 4.72 -7.90 -14.87
CA VAL A 198 3.57 -8.42 -14.12
C VAL A 198 2.24 -8.12 -14.83
N PRO A 199 1.98 -6.90 -15.35
CA PRO A 199 0.81 -6.64 -16.18
C PRO A 199 0.72 -7.58 -17.39
N GLU A 200 1.82 -7.80 -18.10
CA GLU A 200 1.85 -8.73 -19.24
C GLU A 200 1.46 -10.15 -18.81
N TRP A 201 2.08 -10.68 -17.74
CA TRP A 201 1.77 -12.02 -17.24
C TRP A 201 0.31 -12.15 -16.80
N ILE A 202 -0.24 -11.14 -16.12
CA ILE A 202 -1.64 -11.12 -15.72
C ILE A 202 -2.56 -11.16 -16.96
N MET A 203 -2.27 -10.34 -17.98
CA MET A 203 -3.04 -10.34 -19.22
C MET A 203 -2.94 -11.68 -19.95
N MET A 204 -1.77 -12.33 -20.00
CA MET A 204 -1.61 -13.66 -20.58
C MET A 204 -2.44 -14.73 -19.85
N ILE A 205 -2.50 -14.67 -18.52
CA ILE A 205 -3.29 -15.59 -17.69
C ILE A 205 -4.79 -15.39 -17.97
N MET A 206 -5.23 -14.15 -18.18
CA MET A 206 -6.65 -13.81 -18.34
C MET A 206 -7.17 -13.93 -19.77
N SER A 207 -6.32 -13.75 -20.78
CA SER A 207 -6.73 -13.77 -22.19
C SER A 207 -7.15 -15.17 -22.61
N GLN A 208 -8.24 -15.27 -23.37
CA GLN A 208 -8.60 -16.52 -24.05
C GLN A 208 -7.48 -16.92 -25.01
N PRO A 209 -7.06 -18.20 -25.03
CA PRO A 209 -6.15 -18.66 -26.06
C PRO A 209 -6.81 -18.49 -27.43
N GLU A 210 -6.06 -18.00 -28.42
CA GLU A 210 -6.55 -17.96 -29.80
C GLU A 210 -7.02 -19.37 -30.18
N LYS A 211 -8.26 -19.47 -30.67
CA LYS A 211 -8.75 -20.73 -31.25
C LYS A 211 -7.89 -21.02 -32.47
N LYS A 212 -7.03 -22.02 -32.36
CA LYS A 212 -6.36 -22.64 -33.53
C LYS A 212 -7.39 -23.22 -34.47
#